data_AF-A0A840Q8A1-F1
#
_entry.id   AF-A0A840Q8A1-F1
#
_cell.length_a   1.000
_cell.length_b   1.000
_cell.length_c   1.000
_cell.angle_alpha   90.00
_cell.angle_beta   90.00
_cell.angle_gamma   90.00
#
_symmetry.space_group_name_H-M   'P 1'
#
loop_
_entity.id
_entity.type
_entity.pdbx_description
1 polymer ?
#
loop_
_entity_poly.entity_id
_entity_poly.type
_entity_poly.pdbx_seq_one_letter_code
_entity_poly.pdbx_strand_id
1 'polypeptide(L)'
;MTTPEQWPADGPKLSVDTLEHAAAPTGSAGLHQPWRAAVAGIELVVAVALVLAAWWAWRHGTVTIYLPGPHGGVDVVTRSIGSWLSAAVGAVTLAGLLLLDVIRQLMLAVRTRRR
;
A
#
# COMPACT_ATOMS: atom_id res chain seq x y z
N MET A 1 -55.21 -21.00 -4.16
CA MET A 1 -55.03 -19.64 -4.74
C MET A 1 -54.73 -18.72 -3.56
N THR A 2 -53.44 -18.47 -3.27
CA THR A 2 -53.01 -17.65 -2.12
C THR A 2 -53.00 -16.19 -2.56
N THR A 3 -53.85 -15.37 -1.95
CA THR A 3 -53.83 -13.92 -2.15
C THR A 3 -52.45 -13.38 -1.72
N PRO A 4 -51.69 -12.69 -2.57
CA PRO A 4 -50.46 -12.05 -2.13
C PRO A 4 -50.80 -11.00 -1.07
N GLU A 5 -50.14 -11.10 0.08
CA GLU A 5 -50.30 -10.14 1.17
C GLU A 5 -50.01 -8.74 0.64
N GLN A 6 -50.97 -7.84 0.79
CA GLN A 6 -50.91 -6.49 0.23
C GLN A 6 -49.86 -5.71 1.01
N TRP A 7 -48.76 -5.36 0.34
CA TRP A 7 -47.66 -4.57 0.92
C TRP A 7 -48.23 -3.33 1.64
N PRO A 8 -47.84 -3.05 2.90
CA PRO A 8 -48.40 -1.94 3.66
C PRO A 8 -48.18 -0.62 2.93
N ALA A 9 -49.25 0.16 2.73
CA ALA A 9 -49.18 1.46 2.05
C ALA A 9 -48.20 2.44 2.71
N ASP A 10 -47.95 2.27 4.01
CA ASP A 10 -47.05 3.11 4.82
C ASP A 10 -45.58 2.65 4.80
N GLY A 11 -45.25 1.56 4.09
CA GLY A 11 -43.90 0.98 4.08
C GLY A 11 -43.43 0.44 5.45
N PRO A 12 -42.22 -0.15 5.52
CA PRO A 12 -41.65 -0.63 6.78
C PRO A 12 -41.42 0.56 7.73
N LYS A 13 -42.14 0.61 8.86
CA LYS A 13 -41.94 1.64 9.89
C LYS A 13 -40.62 1.37 10.60
N LEU A 14 -39.52 1.93 10.09
CA LEU A 14 -38.26 2.01 10.81
C LEU A 14 -38.49 2.92 12.02
N SER A 15 -38.40 2.37 13.23
CA SER A 15 -38.56 3.17 14.45
C SER A 15 -37.51 4.27 14.48
N VAL A 16 -37.84 5.39 15.12
CA VAL A 16 -36.90 6.52 15.30
C VAL A 16 -35.62 6.02 15.95
N ASP A 17 -35.72 5.07 16.89
CA ASP A 17 -34.57 4.42 17.53
C ASP A 17 -33.67 3.65 16.54
N THR A 18 -34.26 3.05 15.49
CA THR A 18 -33.54 2.33 14.43
C THR A 18 -32.78 3.31 13.53
N LEU A 19 -33.40 4.45 13.23
CA LEU A 19 -32.76 5.53 12.47
C LEU A 19 -31.67 6.24 13.30
N GLU A 20 -31.89 6.40 14.60
CA GLU A 20 -30.96 7.01 15.55
C GLU A 20 -29.75 6.10 15.83
N HIS A 21 -29.96 4.77 15.92
CA HIS A 21 -28.86 3.78 15.97
C HIS A 21 -28.06 3.71 14.67
N ALA A 22 -28.71 3.88 13.50
CA ALA A 22 -28.01 3.96 12.22
C ALA A 22 -27.23 5.27 12.05
N ALA A 23 -27.68 6.35 12.69
CA ALA A 23 -27.05 7.67 12.66
C ALA A 23 -26.00 7.88 13.76
N ALA A 24 -25.95 7.02 14.78
CA ALA A 24 -24.91 7.06 15.79
C ALA A 24 -23.54 6.88 15.11
N PRO A 25 -22.63 7.87 15.17
CA PRO A 25 -21.29 7.71 14.62
C PRO A 25 -20.59 6.57 15.36
N THR A 26 -20.49 5.40 14.71
CA THR A 26 -19.66 4.28 15.15
C THR A 26 -18.20 4.66 14.95
N GLY A 27 -17.71 5.52 15.83
CA GLY A 27 -16.34 5.97 15.80
C GLY A 27 -16.07 6.75 17.05
N SER A 28 -15.66 6.04 18.09
CA SER A 28 -15.10 6.63 19.30
C SER A 28 -14.00 7.63 18.89
N ALA A 29 -14.37 8.90 18.97
CA ALA A 29 -13.44 10.00 18.88
C ALA A 29 -12.60 9.97 20.16
N GLY A 30 -11.28 9.84 19.99
CA GLY A 30 -10.32 10.14 21.05
C GLY A 30 -9.97 8.96 21.96
N LEU A 31 -8.93 8.23 21.59
CA LEU A 31 -7.79 7.95 22.46
C LEU A 31 -6.65 7.47 21.56
N HIS A 32 -5.40 7.75 21.94
CA HIS A 32 -4.18 7.32 21.25
C HIS A 32 -4.37 6.00 20.48
N GLN A 33 -4.07 6.00 19.18
CA GLN A 33 -4.01 4.77 18.37
C GLN A 33 -2.55 4.34 18.24
N PRO A 34 -1.87 3.91 19.34
CA PRO A 34 -0.46 3.52 19.30
C PRO A 34 -0.26 2.38 18.31
N TRP A 35 -1.26 1.53 18.14
CA TRP A 35 -1.25 0.45 17.18
C TRP A 35 -1.09 0.94 15.73
N ARG A 36 -1.81 2.00 15.33
CA ARG A 36 -1.68 2.55 13.97
C ARG A 36 -0.36 3.27 13.77
N ALA A 37 0.13 3.98 14.77
CA ALA A 37 1.47 4.56 14.72
C ALA A 37 2.56 3.49 14.60
N ALA A 38 2.40 2.36 15.30
CA ALA A 38 3.30 1.22 15.20
C ALA A 38 3.24 0.57 13.80
N VAL A 39 2.04 0.37 13.23
CA VAL A 39 1.87 -0.13 11.87
C VAL A 39 2.53 0.79 10.85
N ALA A 40 2.30 2.10 10.91
CA ALA A 40 2.98 3.07 10.04
C ALA A 40 4.51 3.01 10.16
N GLY A 41 5.00 2.86 11.39
CA GLY A 41 6.43 2.70 11.66
C GLY A 41 6.99 1.42 11.02
N ILE A 42 6.30 0.30 11.16
CA ILE A 42 6.67 -0.97 10.53
C ILE A 42 6.64 -0.86 9.01
N GLU A 43 5.58 -0.28 8.43
CA GLU A 43 5.46 -0.07 6.99
C GLU A 43 6.60 0.77 6.44
N LEU A 44 7.00 1.83 7.15
CA LEU A 44 8.14 2.64 6.78
C LEU A 44 9.44 1.83 6.81
N VAL A 45 9.67 1.02 7.84
CA VAL A 45 10.85 0.14 7.92
C VAL A 45 10.86 -0.86 6.77
N VAL A 46 9.72 -1.47 6.45
CA VAL A 46 9.59 -2.40 5.32
C VAL A 46 9.85 -1.68 3.99
N ALA A 47 9.35 -0.45 3.81
CA ALA A 47 9.61 0.35 2.62
C ALA A 47 11.12 0.62 2.45
N VAL A 48 11.82 1.00 3.52
CA VAL A 48 13.28 1.18 3.49
C VAL A 48 14.00 -0.13 3.14
N ALA A 49 13.59 -1.25 3.75
CA ALA A 49 14.16 -2.55 3.45
C ALA A 49 13.96 -2.96 1.97
N LEU A 50 12.78 -2.68 1.40
CA LEU A 50 12.48 -2.92 -0.01
C LEU A 50 13.34 -2.07 -0.95
N VAL A 51 13.61 -0.80 -0.60
CA VAL A 51 14.50 0.06 -1.38
C VAL A 51 15.93 -0.50 -1.36
N LEU A 52 16.42 -0.95 -0.21
CA LEU A 52 17.73 -1.60 -0.10
C LEU A 52 17.79 -2.90 -0.91
N ALA A 53 16.74 -3.72 -0.85
CA ALA A 53 16.61 -4.94 -1.62
C ALA A 53 16.59 -4.65 -3.13
N ALA A 54 15.88 -3.60 -3.56
CA ALA A 54 15.85 -3.16 -4.95
C ALA A 54 17.22 -2.73 -5.45
N TRP A 55 17.95 -1.93 -4.66
CA TRP A 55 19.31 -1.52 -4.99
C TRP A 55 20.27 -2.71 -5.08
N TRP A 56 20.15 -3.66 -4.15
CA TRP A 56 20.94 -4.89 -4.16
C TRP A 56 20.64 -5.75 -5.39
N ALA A 57 19.36 -5.96 -5.70
CA ALA A 57 18.91 -6.70 -6.88
C ALA A 57 19.38 -6.03 -8.18
N TRP A 58 19.31 -4.70 -8.27
CA TRP A 58 19.81 -3.96 -9.42
C TRP A 58 21.30 -4.22 -9.65
N ARG A 59 22.13 -4.17 -8.60
CA ARG A 59 23.58 -4.44 -8.71
C ARG A 59 23.88 -5.88 -9.13
N HIS A 60 23.05 -6.85 -8.74
CA HIS A 60 23.19 -8.25 -9.18
C HIS A 60 22.63 -8.49 -10.58
N GLY A 61 21.73 -7.62 -11.04
CA GLY A 61 21.12 -7.71 -12.36
C GLY A 61 22.01 -7.20 -13.49
N THR A 62 23.03 -6.40 -13.21
CA THR A 62 23.96 -5.87 -14.22
C THR A 62 25.30 -6.58 -14.12
N VAL A 63 25.65 -7.41 -15.11
CA VAL A 63 26.94 -8.10 -15.19
C VAL A 63 27.73 -7.55 -16.37
N THR A 64 28.90 -7.01 -16.10
CA THR A 64 29.83 -6.56 -17.15
C THR A 64 30.64 -7.75 -17.64
N ILE A 65 30.62 -7.99 -18.93
CA ILE A 65 31.37 -9.06 -19.59
C ILE A 65 32.39 -8.40 -20.51
N TYR A 66 33.65 -8.79 -20.34
CA TYR A 66 34.74 -8.38 -21.21
C TYR A 66 34.90 -9.41 -22.31
N LEU A 67 34.64 -9.02 -23.56
CA LEU A 67 34.84 -9.87 -24.71
C LEU A 67 36.12 -9.45 -25.44
N PRO A 68 36.87 -10.40 -26.03
CA PRO A 68 37.94 -10.06 -26.95
C PRO A 68 37.33 -9.36 -28.17
N GLY A 69 37.67 -8.09 -28.35
CA GLY A 69 37.26 -7.26 -29.47
C GLY A 69 38.22 -7.39 -30.66
N PRO A 70 37.82 -6.90 -31.85
CA PRO A 70 38.68 -6.90 -33.03
C PRO A 70 40.01 -6.18 -32.77
N HIS A 71 41.09 -6.65 -33.41
CA HIS A 71 42.44 -6.07 -33.30
C HIS A 71 43.05 -6.04 -31.89
N GLY A 72 42.65 -6.97 -31.01
CA GLY A 72 43.22 -7.07 -29.66
C GLY A 72 42.65 -6.06 -28.66
N GLY A 73 41.56 -5.37 -29.02
CA GLY A 73 40.80 -4.54 -28.07
C GLY A 73 40.00 -5.39 -27.08
N VAL A 74 39.55 -4.76 -25.99
CA VAL A 74 38.59 -5.36 -25.06
C VAL A 74 37.25 -4.66 -25.27
N ASP A 75 36.23 -5.41 -25.65
CA ASP A 75 34.88 -4.89 -25.80
C ASP A 75 34.09 -5.12 -24.49
N VAL A 76 33.41 -4.06 -24.02
CA VAL A 76 32.72 -4.08 -22.72
C VAL A 76 31.23 -4.17 -22.95
N VAL A 77 30.66 -5.35 -22.72
CA VAL A 77 29.22 -5.60 -22.89
C VAL A 77 28.56 -5.70 -21.53
N THR A 78 27.51 -4.92 -21.31
CA THR A 78 26.69 -5.05 -20.09
C THR A 78 25.55 -6.03 -20.36
N ARG A 79 25.53 -7.15 -19.64
CA ARG A 79 24.42 -8.11 -19.66
C ARG A 79 23.46 -7.83 -18.52
N SER A 80 22.20 -7.60 -18.87
CA SER A 80 21.11 -7.41 -17.92
C SER A 80 20.38 -8.74 -17.66
N ILE A 81 20.33 -9.16 -16.40
CA ILE A 81 19.60 -10.36 -15.97
C ILE A 81 18.17 -9.94 -15.59
N GLY A 82 17.22 -10.27 -16.46
CA GLY A 82 15.83 -9.80 -16.35
C GLY A 82 15.14 -10.14 -15.03
N SER A 83 15.43 -11.28 -14.41
CA SER A 83 14.84 -11.67 -13.11
C SER A 83 15.26 -10.75 -11.96
N TRP A 84 16.50 -10.28 -11.96
CA TRP A 84 17.00 -9.34 -10.96
C TRP A 84 16.43 -7.94 -11.18
N LEU A 85 16.32 -7.51 -12.44
CA LEU A 85 15.70 -6.24 -12.79
C LEU A 85 14.20 -6.22 -12.47
N SER A 86 13.46 -7.30 -12.76
CA SER A 86 12.04 -7.38 -12.42
C SER A 86 11.81 -7.40 -10.91
N ALA A 87 12.66 -8.11 -10.15
CA ALA A 87 12.63 -8.08 -8.70
C ALA A 87 12.90 -6.68 -8.14
N ALA A 88 13.88 -5.95 -8.71
CA ALA A 88 14.17 -4.58 -8.31
C ALA A 88 12.98 -3.65 -8.56
N VAL A 89 12.35 -3.74 -9.75
CA VAL A 89 11.17 -2.95 -10.09
C VAL A 89 10.01 -3.27 -9.13
N GLY A 90 9.71 -4.55 -8.92
CA GLY A 90 8.64 -4.96 -8.00
C GLY A 90 8.88 -4.46 -6.57
N ALA A 91 10.11 -4.53 -6.07
CA ALA A 91 10.47 -4.02 -4.75
C ALA A 91 10.28 -2.50 -4.63
N VAL A 92 10.71 -1.71 -5.64
CA VAL A 92 10.50 -0.25 -5.66
C VAL A 92 9.02 0.09 -5.71
N THR A 93 8.23 -0.62 -6.52
CA THR A 93 6.78 -0.39 -6.60
C THR A 93 6.10 -0.64 -5.25
N LEU A 94 6.41 -1.76 -4.58
CA LEU A 94 5.86 -2.05 -3.25
C LEU A 94 6.30 -1.04 -2.20
N ALA A 95 7.57 -0.62 -2.22
CA ALA A 95 8.07 0.42 -1.33
C ALA A 95 7.32 1.75 -1.51
N GLY A 96 7.03 2.13 -2.77
CA GLY A 96 6.25 3.32 -3.09
C GLY A 96 4.82 3.25 -2.55
N LEU A 97 4.16 2.09 -2.67
CA LEU A 97 2.81 1.89 -2.13
C LEU A 97 2.77 2.01 -0.60
N LEU A 98 3.74 1.40 0.09
CA LEU A 98 3.86 1.53 1.55
C LEU A 98 4.12 2.98 1.97
N LEU A 99 4.98 3.69 1.24
CA LEU A 99 5.24 5.10 1.51
C LEU A 99 3.98 5.96 1.36
N LEU A 100 3.17 5.72 0.33
CA LEU A 100 1.90 6.41 0.14
C LEU A 100 0.93 6.14 1.29
N ASP A 101 0.89 4.91 1.81
CA ASP A 101 0.04 4.60 2.95
C ASP A 101 0.52 5.29 4.23
N VAL A 102 1.83 5.30 4.50
CA VAL A 102 2.44 6.05 5.62
C VAL A 102 2.08 7.54 5.52
N ILE A 103 2.16 8.15 4.33
CA ILE A 103 1.77 9.55 4.11
C ILE A 103 0.29 9.75 4.41
N ARG A 104 -0.58 8.85 3.94
CA ARG A 104 -2.03 8.89 4.21
C ARG A 104 -2.30 8.83 5.72
N GLN A 105 -1.64 7.91 6.44
CA GLN A 105 -1.80 7.77 7.89
C GLN A 105 -1.33 9.03 8.62
N LEU A 106 -0.22 9.64 8.20
CA LEU A 106 0.30 10.90 8.75
C LEU A 106 -0.68 12.07 8.52
N MET A 107 -1.21 12.21 7.31
CA MET A 107 -2.21 13.25 6.99
C MET A 107 -3.47 13.12 7.84
N LEU A 108 -3.95 11.88 8.04
CA LEU A 108 -5.08 11.62 8.93
C LEU A 108 -4.78 12.02 10.37
N ALA A 109 -3.59 11.69 10.88
CA ALA A 109 -3.17 12.05 12.23
C ALA A 109 -3.01 13.58 12.43
N VAL A 110 -2.51 14.29 11.43
CA VAL A 110 -2.42 15.76 11.47
C VAL A 110 -3.81 16.40 11.46
N ARG A 111 -4.74 15.86 10.64
CA ARG A 111 -6.10 16.41 10.54
C ARG A 111 -6.92 16.20 11.81
N THR A 112 -6.76 15.08 12.51
CA THR A 112 -7.44 14.85 13.79
C THR A 112 -6.92 15.74 14.91
N ARG A 113 -5.67 16.23 14.83
CA ARG A 113 -5.08 17.14 15.83
C ARG A 113 -5.59 18.59 15.75
N ARG A 114 -6.18 19.00 14.62
CA ARG A 114 -6.60 20.40 14.36
C ARG A 114 -8.07 20.68 14.69
N ARG A 115 -8.86 19.67 15.05
CA ARG A 115 -10.23 19.82 15.56
C ARG A 115 -10.22 19.69 17.08
#